data_AF-A0A9E4BPJ7-F1
#
_entry.id   AF-A0A9E4BPJ7-F1
#
_cell.length_a   1.000
_cell.length_b   1.000
_cell.length_c   1.000
_cell.angle_alpha   90.00
_cell.angle_beta   90.00
_cell.angle_gamma   90.00
#
_symmetry.space_group_name_H-M   'P 1'
#
loop_
_entity.id
_entity.type
_entity.pdbx_description
1 polymer ?
#
loop_
_entity_poly.entity_id
_entity_poly.type
_entity_poly.pdbx_seq_one_letter_code
_entity_poly.pdbx_strand_id
1 'polypeptide(L)'
;MKRIIYLLFSVLAASGVAVPDGFSIEVLTERVPGARQMAQSESGMLYVGSMRQGNLYAVVWNEDSLTEPEVVLVGSELDLPTGIALIGNDLYVAALNRILKYPDIDGTFRDLPEPVVVTD
;
A
#
# COMPACT_ATOMS: atom_id res chain seq x y z
N MET A 1 13.83 9.83 16.97
CA MET A 1 12.77 9.41 16.02
C MET A 1 13.43 8.56 14.94
N LYS A 2 13.16 7.25 14.92
CA LYS A 2 13.58 6.38 13.82
C LYS A 2 12.66 6.68 12.63
N ARG A 3 13.22 6.95 11.45
CA ARG A 3 12.46 7.11 10.21
C ARG A 3 12.59 5.80 9.45
N ILE A 4 11.50 5.04 9.37
CA ILE A 4 11.44 3.82 8.56
C ILE A 4 11.10 4.24 7.14
N ILE A 5 11.89 3.77 6.17
CA ILE A 5 11.66 3.99 4.75
C ILE A 5 11.19 2.66 4.20
N TYR A 6 9.94 2.61 3.76
CA TYR A 6 9.39 1.45 3.07
C TYR A 6 9.92 1.44 1.64
N LEU A 7 10.57 0.34 1.24
CA LEU A 7 11.05 0.14 -0.12
C LEU A 7 10.28 -1.02 -0.75
N LEU A 8 9.72 -0.76 -1.92
CA LEU A 8 9.08 -1.77 -2.73
C LEU A 8 10.14 -2.56 -3.50
N PHE A 9 10.36 -3.81 -3.13
CA PHE A 9 11.17 -4.75 -3.90
C PHE A 9 10.27 -5.84 -4.50
N SER A 10 10.32 -6.03 -5.82
CA SER A 10 9.92 -7.30 -6.42
C SER A 10 11.01 -8.31 -6.10
N VAL A 11 10.79 -9.14 -5.07
CA VAL A 11 11.80 -10.09 -4.60
C VAL A 11 11.94 -11.24 -5.61
N LEU A 12 13.03 -11.23 -6.37
CA LEU A 12 13.65 -12.46 -6.88
C LEU A 12 14.76 -12.80 -5.88
N ALA A 13 14.41 -13.53 -4.83
CA ALA A 13 15.27 -14.01 -3.74
C ALA A 13 16.02 -12.92 -2.94
N ALA A 14 15.79 -12.89 -1.62
CA ALA A 14 16.52 -12.09 -0.64
C ALA A 14 17.98 -12.54 -0.43
N SER A 15 18.71 -12.86 -1.49
CA SER A 15 20.16 -13.06 -1.46
C SER A 15 20.85 -11.77 -1.89
N GLY A 16 21.21 -10.91 -0.92
CA GLY A 16 22.25 -9.89 -1.12
C GLY A 16 21.82 -8.42 -1.14
N VAL A 17 20.76 -8.00 -0.45
CA VAL A 17 20.55 -6.55 -0.23
C VAL A 17 21.49 -6.08 0.87
N ALA A 18 22.59 -5.44 0.49
CA ALA A 18 23.46 -4.74 1.42
C ALA A 18 22.80 -3.42 1.84
N VAL A 19 22.67 -3.20 3.15
CA VAL A 19 22.20 -1.94 3.74
C VAL A 19 23.35 -1.28 4.51
N PRO A 20 23.39 0.06 4.61
CA PRO A 20 24.42 0.74 5.39
C PRO A 20 24.41 0.32 6.86
N ASP A 21 25.55 0.47 7.55
CA ASP A 21 25.64 0.21 8.98
C ASP A 21 24.58 0.99 9.77
N GLY A 22 23.95 0.33 10.73
CA GLY A 22 22.85 0.89 11.52
C GLY A 22 21.46 0.78 10.89
N PHE A 23 21.34 0.19 9.70
CA PHE A 23 20.07 -0.13 9.05
C PHE A 23 19.82 -1.64 9.00
N SER A 24 18.54 -2.01 8.99
CA SER A 24 18.08 -3.37 8.74
C SER A 24 16.96 -3.33 7.70
N ILE A 25 16.83 -4.42 6.96
CA ILE A 25 15.71 -4.64 6.05
C ILE A 25 15.08 -5.98 6.38
N GLU A 26 13.76 -6.00 6.40
CA GLU A 26 12.96 -7.21 6.62
C GLU A 26 11.75 -7.20 5.70
N VAL A 27 11.19 -8.38 5.48
CA VAL A 27 9.95 -8.53 4.72
C VAL A 27 8.78 -8.23 5.65
N LEU A 28 8.03 -7.17 5.36
CA LEU A 28 6.83 -6.82 6.12
C LEU A 28 5.69 -7.81 5.83
N THR A 29 5.39 -8.08 4.55
CA THR A 29 4.42 -9.09 4.14
C THR A 29 4.65 -9.47 2.67
N GLU A 30 4.37 -10.74 2.32
CA GLU A 30 4.38 -11.24 0.94
C GLU A 30 2.96 -11.30 0.34
N ARG A 31 1.94 -10.92 1.11
CA ARG A 31 0.52 -11.12 0.76
C ARG A 31 -0.05 -10.07 -0.20
N VAL A 32 0.79 -9.18 -0.72
CA VAL A 32 0.43 -8.21 -1.76
C VAL A 32 1.16 -8.57 -3.06
N PRO A 33 0.64 -9.52 -3.85
CA PRO A 33 1.28 -9.94 -5.08
C PRO A 33 1.34 -8.78 -6.06
N GLY A 34 2.44 -8.65 -6.81
CA GLY A 34 2.58 -7.60 -7.82
C GLY A 34 2.49 -6.18 -7.27
N ALA A 35 2.80 -5.99 -5.97
CA ALA A 35 2.83 -4.70 -5.31
C ALA A 35 3.61 -3.66 -6.14
N ARG A 36 3.05 -2.46 -6.23
CA ARG A 36 3.60 -1.26 -6.86
C ARG A 36 3.61 -0.12 -5.85
N GLN A 37 3.32 1.11 -6.26
CA GLN A 37 3.42 2.26 -5.38
C GLN A 37 2.59 2.06 -4.11
N MET A 38 3.06 2.69 -3.04
CA MET A 38 2.40 2.67 -1.74
C MET A 38 2.43 4.06 -1.11
N ALA A 39 1.47 4.32 -0.22
CA ALA A 39 1.43 5.50 0.63
C ALA A 39 1.09 5.10 2.07
N GLN A 40 1.75 5.71 3.04
CA GLN A 40 1.48 5.51 4.46
C GLN A 40 0.54 6.61 4.98
N SER A 41 -0.51 6.24 5.69
CA SER A 41 -1.37 7.19 6.39
C SER A 41 -0.81 7.60 7.75
N GLU A 42 -1.39 8.63 8.36
CA GLU A 42 -0.97 9.12 9.68
C GLU A 42 -1.20 8.07 10.78
N SER A 43 -2.15 7.15 10.60
CA SER A 43 -2.37 6.02 11.51
C SER A 43 -1.34 4.89 11.36
N GLY A 44 -0.46 4.99 10.37
CA GLY A 44 0.60 4.02 10.10
C GLY A 44 0.23 2.92 9.10
N MET A 45 -1.01 2.88 8.61
CA MET A 45 -1.45 1.91 7.58
C MET A 45 -0.77 2.19 6.24
N LEU A 46 -0.45 1.14 5.49
CA LEU A 46 0.11 1.25 4.14
C LEU A 46 -0.94 0.87 3.10
N TYR A 47 -1.22 1.77 2.16
CA TYR A 47 -2.05 1.47 1.00
C TYR A 47 -1.16 1.11 -0.18
N VAL A 48 -1.43 -0.01 -0.83
CA VAL A 48 -0.55 -0.59 -1.86
C VAL A 48 -1.36 -0.97 -3.08
N GLY A 49 -0.98 -0.43 -4.23
CA GLY A 49 -1.52 -0.82 -5.53
C GLY A 49 -0.92 -2.15 -6.00
N SER A 50 -1.73 -3.03 -6.56
CA SER A 50 -1.33 -4.32 -7.11
C SER A 50 -1.64 -4.36 -8.61
N MET A 51 -0.58 -4.18 -9.40
CA MET A 51 -0.71 -3.80 -10.81
C MET A 51 -1.42 -4.86 -11.65
N ARG A 52 -0.93 -6.11 -11.65
CA ARG A 52 -1.47 -7.16 -12.54
C ARG A 52 -2.75 -7.79 -12.00
N GLN A 53 -2.98 -7.69 -10.71
CA GLN A 53 -4.18 -8.20 -10.05
C GLN A 53 -5.34 -7.20 -10.15
N GLY A 54 -5.05 -5.94 -10.47
CA GLY A 54 -6.07 -4.89 -10.53
C GLY A 54 -6.65 -4.55 -9.16
N ASN A 55 -5.84 -4.69 -8.11
CA ASN A 55 -6.31 -4.60 -6.73
C ASN A 55 -5.63 -3.45 -5.98
N LEU A 56 -6.33 -2.94 -4.98
CA LEU A 56 -5.86 -2.00 -3.98
C LEU A 56 -5.94 -2.69 -2.61
N TYR A 57 -4.84 -2.67 -1.86
CA TYR A 57 -4.77 -3.28 -0.54
C TYR A 57 -4.45 -2.25 0.54
N ALA A 58 -4.98 -2.47 1.75
CA ALA A 58 -4.50 -1.87 2.98
C ALA A 58 -3.69 -2.92 3.75
N VAL A 59 -2.47 -2.57 4.13
CA VAL A 59 -1.62 -3.36 5.02
C VAL A 59 -1.65 -2.69 6.39
N VAL A 60 -2.38 -3.31 7.30
CA VAL A 60 -2.55 -2.87 8.69
C VAL A 60 -1.49 -3.58 9.53
N TRP A 61 -0.60 -2.79 10.11
CA TRP A 61 0.49 -3.32 10.91
C TRP A 61 0.77 -2.37 12.08
N ASN A 62 1.39 -2.91 13.12
CA ASN A 62 1.75 -2.15 14.31
C ASN A 62 3.22 -2.42 14.61
N GLU A 63 4.04 -1.36 14.59
CA GLU A 63 5.49 -1.40 14.84
C GLU A 63 5.84 -2.06 16.18
N ASP A 64 4.99 -1.92 17.19
CA ASP A 64 5.21 -2.46 18.53
C ASP A 64 4.68 -3.91 18.70
N SER A 65 4.10 -4.48 17.64
CA SER A 65 3.51 -5.82 17.66
C SER A 65 4.35 -6.81 16.87
N LEU A 66 4.55 -8.00 17.46
CA LEU A 66 5.14 -9.16 16.76
C LEU A 66 4.12 -9.90 15.86
N THR A 67 2.92 -9.34 15.70
CA THR A 67 1.85 -9.97 14.92
C THR A 67 2.06 -9.67 13.43
N GLU A 68 1.86 -10.69 12.59
CA GLU A 68 1.91 -10.54 11.14
C GLU A 68 0.95 -9.43 10.66
N PRO A 69 1.38 -8.54 9.76
CA PRO A 69 0.50 -7.53 9.18
C PRO A 69 -0.76 -8.14 8.57
N GLU A 70 -1.90 -7.51 8.85
CA GLU A 70 -3.14 -7.85 8.17
C GLU A 70 -3.16 -7.18 6.78
N VAL A 71 -3.55 -7.94 5.77
CA VAL A 71 -3.71 -7.43 4.40
C VAL A 71 -5.18 -7.50 4.02
N VAL A 72 -5.78 -6.34 3.82
CA VAL A 72 -7.21 -6.15 3.50
C VAL A 72 -7.35 -5.68 2.06
N LEU A 73 -8.22 -6.32 1.29
CA LEU A 73 -8.60 -5.86 -0.05
C LEU A 73 -9.54 -4.66 0.11
N VAL A 74 -9.15 -3.51 -0.44
CA VAL A 74 -9.92 -2.26 -0.37
C VAL A 74 -10.69 -2.01 -1.67
N GLY A 75 -10.09 -2.37 -2.80
CA GLY A 75 -10.69 -2.22 -4.12
C GLY A 75 -10.15 -3.25 -5.10
N SER A 76 -10.96 -3.59 -6.09
CA SER A 76 -10.64 -4.56 -7.14
C SER A 76 -11.14 -4.07 -8.50
N GLU A 77 -10.84 -4.84 -9.56
CA GLU A 77 -11.27 -4.52 -10.93
C GLU A 77 -10.75 -3.14 -11.41
N LEU A 78 -9.60 -2.73 -10.90
CA LEU A 78 -8.89 -1.53 -11.32
C LEU A 78 -7.93 -1.88 -12.46
N ASP A 79 -7.84 -1.01 -13.46
CA ASP A 79 -6.89 -1.20 -14.56
C ASP A 79 -5.49 -0.72 -14.14
N LEU A 80 -4.57 -1.65 -13.86
CA LEU A 80 -3.18 -1.37 -13.48
C LEU A 80 -3.03 -0.24 -12.41
N PRO A 81 -3.62 -0.40 -11.19
CA PRO A 81 -3.60 0.65 -10.16
C PRO A 81 -2.18 0.83 -9.60
N THR A 82 -1.44 1.77 -10.18
CA THR A 82 0.01 1.91 -9.92
C THR A 82 0.40 3.22 -9.27
N GLY A 83 -0.41 4.28 -9.40
CA GLY A 83 -0.18 5.53 -8.69
C GLY A 83 -1.01 5.58 -7.41
N ILE A 84 -0.37 5.86 -6.27
CA ILE A 84 -1.02 5.90 -4.95
C ILE A 84 -0.55 7.16 -4.21
N ALA A 85 -1.48 7.97 -3.74
CA ALA A 85 -1.17 9.16 -2.95
C ALA A 85 -2.21 9.36 -1.85
N LEU A 86 -1.77 9.84 -0.69
CA LEU A 86 -2.64 10.29 0.39
C LEU A 86 -2.56 11.82 0.50
N ILE A 87 -3.71 12.47 0.60
CA ILE A 87 -3.82 13.89 0.90
C ILE A 87 -4.79 14.02 2.07
N GLY A 88 -4.26 14.31 3.27
CA GLY A 88 -5.03 14.11 4.50
C GLY A 88 -5.39 12.63 4.66
N ASN A 89 -6.66 12.34 4.91
CA ASN A 89 -7.17 10.96 4.98
C ASN A 89 -7.83 10.47 3.68
N ASP A 90 -7.65 11.20 2.58
CA ASP A 90 -8.20 10.82 1.28
C ASP A 90 -7.13 10.10 0.45
N LEU A 91 -7.45 8.88 0.00
CA LEU A 91 -6.57 8.08 -0.84
C LEU A 91 -6.92 8.26 -2.32
N TYR A 92 -5.92 8.66 -3.10
CA TYR A 92 -6.00 8.80 -4.54
C TYR A 92 -5.30 7.62 -5.22
N VAL A 93 -5.99 7.01 -6.18
CA VAL A 93 -5.48 5.88 -6.95
C VAL A 93 -5.55 6.21 -8.43
N ALA A 94 -4.39 6.24 -9.08
CA ALA A 94 -4.29 6.31 -10.53
C ALA A 94 -4.33 4.88 -11.11
N ALA A 95 -5.47 4.55 -11.70
CA ALA A 95 -5.61 3.45 -12.64
C ALA A 95 -5.32 3.96 -14.06
N LEU A 96 -5.05 3.07 -15.01
CA LEU A 96 -4.66 3.42 -16.38
C LEU A 96 -5.67 4.36 -17.06
N ASN A 97 -6.96 4.17 -16.78
CA ASN A 97 -8.06 4.85 -17.44
C ASN A 97 -8.78 5.90 -16.56
N ARG A 98 -8.36 6.11 -15.31
CA ARG A 98 -9.04 7.04 -14.38
C ARG A 98 -8.25 7.31 -13.11
N ILE A 99 -8.53 8.46 -12.49
CA ILE A 99 -8.13 8.78 -11.13
C ILE A 99 -9.32 8.61 -10.20
N LEU A 100 -9.13 7.79 -9.17
CA LEU A 100 -10.12 7.48 -8.15
C LEU A 100 -9.73 8.13 -6.83
N LYS A 101 -10.72 8.56 -6.06
CA LYS A 101 -10.57 9.05 -4.69
C LYS A 101 -11.40 8.18 -3.75
N TYR A 102 -10.77 7.66 -2.71
CA TYR A 102 -11.41 7.00 -1.56
C TYR A 102 -11.35 7.97 -0.37
N PRO A 103 -12.47 8.61 0.00
CA PRO A 103 -12.49 9.54 1.12
C PRO A 103 -12.35 8.81 2.46
N ASP A 104 -11.70 9.45 3.44
CA ASP A 104 -11.60 8.96 4.82
C ASP A 104 -11.13 7.49 4.93
N ILE A 105 -10.10 7.13 4.16
CA ILE A 105 -9.81 5.72 3.87
C ILE A 105 -9.49 4.89 5.13
N ASP A 106 -8.80 5.47 6.11
CA ASP A 106 -8.48 4.77 7.36
C ASP A 106 -9.74 4.38 8.16
N GLY A 107 -10.84 5.11 7.96
CA GLY A 107 -12.14 4.82 8.57
C GLY A 107 -12.97 3.80 7.80
N THR A 108 -12.71 3.62 6.50
CA THR A 108 -13.60 2.87 5.60
C THR A 108 -12.96 1.67 4.92
N PHE A 109 -11.63 1.46 5.00
CA PHE A 109 -10.90 0.47 4.20
C PHE A 109 -11.40 -0.99 4.34
N ARG A 110 -12.12 -1.31 5.43
CA ARG A 110 -12.72 -2.63 5.66
C ARG A 110 -14.08 -2.82 4.99
N ASP A 111 -14.70 -1.74 4.57
CA ASP A 111 -16.09 -1.72 4.12
C ASP A 111 -16.21 -1.80 2.59
N LEU A 112 -15.12 -2.11 1.88
CA LEU A 112 -15.03 -2.07 0.41
C LEU A 112 -15.60 -0.75 -0.14
N PRO A 113 -15.00 0.39 0.21
CA PRO A 113 -15.56 1.70 -0.10
C PRO A 113 -15.60 1.94 -1.61
N GLU A 114 -16.73 2.45 -2.10
CA GLU A 114 -16.86 2.88 -3.49
C GLU A 114 -16.07 4.18 -3.72
N PRO A 115 -15.18 4.24 -4.73
CA PRO A 115 -14.43 5.45 -5.00
C PRO A 115 -15.27 6.51 -5.72
N VAL A 116 -14.91 7.76 -5.50
CA VAL A 116 -15.33 8.88 -6.36
C VAL A 116 -14.38 8.98 -7.54
N VAL A 117 -14.91 8.97 -8.77
CA VAL A 117 -14.11 9.26 -9.97
C VAL A 117 -13.76 10.75 -9.99
N VAL A 118 -12.47 11.06 -10.00
CA VAL A 118 -11.96 12.44 -10.08
C VAL A 118 -11.85 12.88 -11.54
N THR A 119 -11.34 11.99 -12.41
CA THR A 119 -11.26 12.18 -13.87
C THR A 119 -11.08 10.83 -14.56
N ASP A 120 -11.48 10.74 -15.83
CA ASP A 120 -11.29 9.62 -16.75
C ASP A 120 -10.71 10.07 -18.11
#